data_AF-A0A344UHY5-F1
#
_entry.id   AF-A0A344UHY5-F1
#
_cell.length_a   1.000
_cell.length_b   1.000
_cell.length_c   1.000
_cell.angle_alpha   90.00
_cell.angle_beta   90.00
_cell.angle_gamma   90.00
#
_symmetry.space_group_name_H-M   'P 1'
#
loop_
_entity.id
_entity.type
_entity.pdbx_description
1 polymer ?
#
loop_
_entity_poly.entity_id
_entity_poly.type
_entity_poly.pdbx_seq_one_letter_code
_entity_poly.pdbx_strand_id
1 'polypeptide(L)'
;MKKSHVESKYKLTVFLIKNSYTDIDTFINAIGFETIDIKEDGEELGKLIYKGGFKSEPSWVSIFKGQEGFDSSSIFNLSSKAIFLHQHANRWFCFTFGYARHLIDEHAYERNFGLITALNIGDPSAITSIDKTNISHISLHSKEQATKEIELTSFEFNDETDILKSITAKVPKNESIKDEETLSGRDSVTIYTRASIKKFPAIAERLYCAFNDNKYKERYPWLDKIIEERDSTTIEELDSTLIAYIIRGNFEKVWLAIPEVISWEEIDGFTFKEGQNKSHSLRIYPELDISDWINQLRDKNTLSISQLKLKRICAHRIDNGPSYKWSVYRCLNAEIDLNEKKYILNDGSWYNIEHNFVQEVNNYFSTIPDSDIYLPPYHSKTEPEYLRSIADEDSRYALMDQNNIMIGGKLSRIEFCDLYSKEKEIIHVKKYSGSSVLSHLFSQALVSAECLLHDIKFRKDVNELLPMDFRLPSPEGRLDPSQYSICIAIMCKYSGPLDIPFFSKVSFKNAAVSLKRLGFNVFKLKINKT
;
A
#
# COMPACT_ATOMS: atom_id res chain seq x y z
N MET A 1 -37.00 -17.63 42.93
CA MET A 1 -36.00 -18.23 42.01
C MET A 1 -35.65 -17.22 40.94
N LYS A 2 -34.47 -16.59 41.00
CA LYS A 2 -33.97 -15.73 39.92
C LYS A 2 -33.76 -16.62 38.70
N LYS A 3 -34.46 -16.36 37.59
CA LYS A 3 -34.13 -16.97 36.30
C LYS A 3 -32.67 -16.62 36.02
N SER A 4 -31.80 -17.62 35.97
CA SER A 4 -30.45 -17.45 35.44
C SER A 4 -30.59 -16.96 34.01
N HIS A 5 -30.38 -15.67 33.77
CA HIS A 5 -30.21 -15.15 32.42
C HIS A 5 -29.01 -15.86 31.83
N VAL A 6 -29.26 -16.79 30.90
CA VAL A 6 -28.20 -17.36 30.06
C VAL A 6 -27.66 -16.18 29.26
N GLU A 7 -26.46 -15.73 29.59
CA GLU A 7 -25.82 -14.62 28.88
C GLU A 7 -25.61 -15.02 27.41
N SER A 8 -26.30 -14.31 26.52
CA SER A 8 -26.13 -14.44 25.07
C SER A 8 -24.75 -13.95 24.64
N LYS A 9 -24.16 -14.59 23.63
CA LYS A 9 -22.95 -14.08 22.98
C LYS A 9 -23.31 -12.95 22.03
N TYR A 10 -22.57 -11.85 22.11
CA TYR A 10 -22.72 -10.68 21.26
C TYR A 10 -21.41 -10.39 20.53
N LYS A 11 -21.53 -9.87 19.30
CA LYS A 11 -20.41 -9.25 18.59
C LYS A 11 -20.31 -7.81 19.06
N LEU A 12 -19.36 -7.52 19.95
CA LEU A 12 -19.11 -6.18 20.47
C LEU A 12 -18.01 -5.52 19.67
N THR A 13 -18.22 -4.29 19.23
CA THR A 13 -17.17 -3.48 18.57
C THR A 13 -16.84 -2.28 19.45
N VAL A 14 -15.57 -2.15 19.82
CA VAL A 14 -15.07 -1.18 20.79
C VAL A 14 -14.05 -0.27 20.14
N PHE A 15 -14.23 1.04 20.30
CA PHE A 15 -13.26 2.07 19.93
C PHE A 15 -12.67 2.71 21.19
N LEU A 16 -11.38 3.07 21.12
CA LEU A 16 -10.70 3.86 22.13
C LEU A 16 -10.54 5.29 21.62
N ILE A 17 -10.98 6.28 22.39
CA ILE A 17 -10.91 7.70 22.01
C ILE A 17 -9.58 8.30 22.47
N LYS A 18 -8.92 9.07 21.59
CA LYS A 18 -7.66 9.81 21.82
C LYS A 18 -7.71 10.63 23.11
N ASN A 19 -6.57 10.72 23.81
CA ASN A 19 -6.47 11.44 25.09
C ASN A 19 -6.84 12.94 25.00
N SER A 20 -6.76 13.55 23.82
CA SER A 20 -7.09 14.95 23.59
C SER A 20 -8.58 15.26 23.69
N TYR A 21 -9.46 14.24 23.65
CA TYR A 21 -10.91 14.42 23.70
C TYR A 21 -11.44 14.05 25.08
N THR A 22 -11.78 15.07 25.87
CA THR A 22 -12.30 14.92 27.24
C THR A 22 -13.81 14.84 27.29
N ASP A 23 -14.50 15.61 26.45
CA ASP A 23 -15.95 15.80 26.51
C ASP A 23 -16.66 15.02 25.40
N ILE A 24 -17.74 14.31 25.74
CA ILE A 24 -18.47 13.42 24.80
C ILE A 24 -18.92 14.16 23.54
N ASP A 25 -19.39 15.41 23.68
CA ASP A 25 -19.89 16.23 22.57
C ASP A 25 -18.80 16.63 21.56
N THR A 26 -17.51 16.47 21.92
CA THR A 26 -16.38 16.77 21.02
C THR A 26 -16.07 15.63 20.06
N PHE A 27 -16.54 14.40 20.33
CA PHE A 27 -16.25 13.22 19.51
C PHE A 27 -17.47 12.37 19.17
N ILE A 28 -18.66 12.69 19.69
CA ILE A 28 -19.92 12.05 19.30
C ILE A 28 -20.93 13.08 18.80
N ASN A 29 -21.47 12.84 17.61
CA ASN A 29 -22.65 13.56 17.14
C ASN A 29 -23.93 12.87 17.64
N ALA A 30 -24.44 13.35 18.79
CA ALA A 30 -25.65 12.83 19.42
C ALA A 30 -26.95 13.54 18.96
N ILE A 31 -26.92 14.35 17.91
CA ILE A 31 -28.09 15.15 17.50
C ILE A 31 -29.27 14.24 17.14
N GLY A 32 -30.37 14.40 17.87
CA GLY A 32 -31.60 13.63 17.69
C GLY A 32 -31.53 12.20 18.22
N PHE A 33 -30.59 11.89 19.12
CA PHE A 33 -30.50 10.66 19.90
C PHE A 33 -30.96 10.89 21.35
N GLU A 34 -31.45 9.83 21.98
CA GLU A 34 -31.71 9.82 23.43
C GLU A 34 -30.41 9.46 24.16
N THR A 35 -30.16 10.08 25.31
CA THR A 35 -28.99 9.81 26.16
C THR A 35 -29.45 9.49 27.57
N ILE A 36 -28.96 8.39 28.13
CA ILE A 36 -29.24 7.98 29.50
C ILE A 36 -27.94 7.61 30.22
N ASP A 37 -27.86 7.92 31.52
CA ASP A 37 -26.79 7.44 32.38
C ASP A 37 -27.09 6.01 32.83
N ILE A 38 -26.12 5.11 32.66
CA ILE A 38 -26.21 3.72 33.08
C ILE A 38 -25.54 3.58 34.43
N LYS A 39 -26.30 3.09 35.40
CA LYS A 39 -25.83 2.81 36.75
C LYS A 39 -25.98 1.33 37.05
N GLU A 40 -25.02 0.77 37.76
CA GLU A 40 -25.04 -0.62 38.21
C GLU A 40 -24.58 -0.64 39.67
N ASP A 41 -25.35 -1.31 40.54
CA ASP A 41 -25.08 -1.37 41.99
C ASP A 41 -24.90 0.00 42.68
N GLY A 42 -25.46 1.08 42.09
CA GLY A 42 -25.40 2.45 42.61
C GLY A 42 -24.27 3.32 42.05
N GLU A 43 -23.33 2.72 41.33
CA GLU A 43 -22.21 3.43 40.69
C GLU A 43 -22.53 3.80 39.25
N GLU A 44 -22.08 4.98 38.82
CA GLU A 44 -22.19 5.41 37.42
C GLU A 44 -21.18 4.64 36.57
N LEU A 45 -21.71 3.80 35.68
CA LEU A 45 -20.90 2.92 34.84
C LEU A 45 -20.61 3.57 33.49
N GLY A 46 -21.46 4.49 33.02
CA GLY A 46 -21.24 5.19 31.77
C GLY A 46 -22.53 5.77 31.18
N LYS A 47 -22.48 6.17 29.91
CA LYS A 47 -23.62 6.77 29.20
C LYS A 47 -24.03 5.92 28.00
N LEU A 48 -25.32 5.69 27.82
CA LEU A 48 -25.87 5.07 26.63
C LEU A 48 -26.55 6.14 25.76
N ILE A 49 -26.09 6.28 24.53
CA ILE A 49 -26.71 7.13 23.51
C ILE A 49 -27.37 6.20 22.49
N TYR A 50 -28.67 6.35 22.24
CA TYR A 50 -29.40 5.43 21.37
C TYR A 50 -30.54 6.11 20.61
N LYS A 51 -30.95 5.47 19.51
CA LYS A 51 -32.12 5.85 18.72
C LYS A 51 -32.72 4.63 18.05
N GLY A 52 -34.04 4.48 18.17
CA GLY A 52 -34.81 3.45 17.48
C GLY A 52 -35.21 3.86 16.06
N GLY A 53 -35.23 2.90 15.13
CA GLY A 53 -36.03 2.96 13.90
C GLY A 53 -35.69 4.06 12.90
N PHE A 54 -34.46 4.13 12.40
CA PHE A 54 -34.16 4.86 11.15
C PHE A 54 -34.89 4.17 9.99
N LYS A 55 -35.95 4.79 9.46
CA LYS A 55 -36.52 4.41 8.16
C LYS A 55 -35.70 5.05 7.06
N SER A 56 -35.09 4.25 6.19
CA SER A 56 -34.43 4.74 4.98
C SER A 56 -34.83 3.89 3.79
N GLU A 57 -35.19 4.55 2.68
CA GLU A 57 -35.46 3.87 1.41
C GLU A 57 -34.13 3.32 0.84
N PRO A 58 -34.04 2.02 0.49
CA PRO A 58 -32.86 1.49 -0.19
C PRO A 58 -32.65 2.16 -1.55
N SER A 59 -31.40 2.45 -1.91
CA SER A 59 -31.07 3.17 -3.15
C SER A 59 -31.56 2.48 -4.43
N TRP A 60 -31.66 1.15 -4.44
CA TRP A 60 -32.15 0.41 -5.61
C TRP A 60 -33.63 0.65 -5.90
N VAL A 61 -34.43 1.09 -4.92
CA VAL A 61 -35.87 1.36 -5.10
C VAL A 61 -36.08 2.44 -6.15
N SER A 62 -35.17 3.40 -6.28
CA SER A 62 -35.24 4.44 -7.31
C SER A 62 -35.14 3.90 -8.74
N ILE A 63 -34.55 2.72 -8.95
CA ILE A 63 -34.40 2.08 -10.27
C ILE A 63 -35.78 1.67 -10.83
N PHE A 64 -36.70 1.27 -9.95
CA PHE A 64 -38.02 0.74 -10.31
C PHE A 64 -39.16 1.72 -10.03
N LYS A 65 -38.85 2.94 -9.56
CA LYS A 65 -39.85 4.00 -9.36
C LYS A 65 -40.54 4.30 -10.70
N GLY A 66 -41.85 4.12 -10.76
CA GLY A 66 -42.66 4.32 -11.96
C GLY A 66 -42.89 3.08 -12.82
N GLN A 67 -42.31 1.93 -12.47
CA GLN A 67 -42.64 0.65 -13.10
C GLN A 67 -44.05 0.21 -12.70
N GLU A 68 -44.87 -0.15 -13.69
CA GLU A 68 -46.23 -0.63 -13.45
C GLU A 68 -46.21 -1.88 -12.56
N GLY A 69 -46.98 -1.86 -11.47
CA GLY A 69 -47.06 -2.96 -10.48
C GLY A 69 -46.03 -2.93 -9.35
N PHE A 70 -45.09 -1.99 -9.31
CA PHE A 70 -44.11 -1.87 -8.22
C PHE A 70 -44.56 -0.86 -7.15
N ASP A 71 -44.82 -1.35 -5.93
CA ASP A 71 -45.14 -0.51 -4.76
C ASP A 71 -43.93 -0.38 -3.82
N SER A 72 -43.40 0.84 -3.72
CA SER A 72 -42.25 1.17 -2.86
C SER A 72 -42.62 1.49 -1.40
N SER A 73 -43.91 1.62 -1.08
CA SER A 73 -44.40 2.13 0.21
C SER A 73 -44.01 1.27 1.42
N SER A 74 -43.83 -0.04 1.21
CA SER A 74 -43.43 -1.02 2.24
C SER A 74 -41.94 -1.33 2.27
N ILE A 75 -41.15 -0.76 1.33
CA ILE A 75 -39.74 -1.12 1.14
C ILE A 75 -38.86 -0.06 1.80
N PHE A 76 -38.59 -0.25 3.08
CA PHE A 76 -37.67 0.57 3.84
C PHE A 76 -36.75 -0.29 4.71
N ASN A 77 -35.52 0.16 4.89
CA ASN A 77 -34.65 -0.37 5.94
C ASN A 77 -35.07 0.26 7.27
N LEU A 78 -35.18 -0.55 8.31
CA LEU A 78 -35.28 -0.10 9.70
C LEU A 78 -33.99 -0.47 10.41
N SER A 79 -33.26 0.52 10.93
CA SER A 79 -32.08 0.27 11.76
C SER A 79 -32.17 1.00 13.09
N SER A 80 -31.79 0.34 14.18
CA SER A 80 -31.49 0.99 15.45
C SER A 80 -29.99 1.21 15.57
N LYS A 81 -29.62 2.24 16.33
CA LYS A 81 -28.22 2.59 16.61
C LYS A 81 -28.10 2.85 18.11
N ALA A 82 -27.07 2.30 18.73
CA ALA A 82 -26.72 2.62 20.11
C ALA A 82 -25.21 2.60 20.31
N ILE A 83 -24.72 3.46 21.20
CA ILE A 83 -23.33 3.52 21.62
C ILE A 83 -23.29 3.66 23.14
N PHE A 84 -22.56 2.77 23.80
CA PHE A 84 -22.32 2.83 25.23
C PHE A 84 -20.91 3.35 25.48
N LEU A 85 -20.82 4.41 26.28
CA LEU A 85 -19.60 5.12 26.63
C LEU A 85 -19.20 4.77 28.05
N HIS A 86 -17.99 4.26 28.23
CA HIS A 86 -17.40 3.99 29.54
C HIS A 86 -16.04 4.66 29.64
N GLN A 87 -15.74 5.26 30.78
CA GLN A 87 -14.44 5.86 31.02
C GLN A 87 -13.56 4.91 31.82
N HIS A 88 -12.36 4.62 31.31
CA HIS A 88 -11.35 3.82 32.00
C HIS A 88 -9.98 4.48 31.80
N ALA A 89 -9.19 4.62 32.87
CA ALA A 89 -7.88 5.29 32.85
C ALA A 89 -7.91 6.68 32.18
N ASN A 90 -8.94 7.49 32.48
CA ASN A 90 -9.20 8.81 31.89
C ASN A 90 -9.43 8.82 30.37
N ARG A 91 -9.71 7.66 29.76
CA ARG A 91 -10.00 7.53 28.34
C ARG A 91 -11.40 7.01 28.09
N TRP A 92 -12.02 7.43 26.99
CA TRP A 92 -13.34 6.96 26.59
C TRP A 92 -13.27 5.69 25.75
N PHE A 93 -14.03 4.68 26.17
CA PHE A 93 -14.31 3.46 25.43
C PHE A 93 -15.72 3.52 24.87
N CYS A 94 -15.84 3.33 23.57
CA CYS A 94 -17.10 3.40 22.83
C CYS A 94 -17.51 2.00 22.35
N PHE A 95 -18.47 1.39 23.03
CA PHE A 95 -19.08 0.11 22.65
C PHE A 95 -20.23 0.38 21.68
N THR A 96 -20.06 -0.02 20.42
CA THR A 96 -21.02 0.29 19.35
C THR A 96 -21.96 -0.88 19.08
N PHE A 97 -23.22 -0.56 18.84
CA PHE A 97 -24.28 -1.52 18.52
C PHE A 97 -25.05 -1.06 17.27
N GLY A 98 -25.26 -1.98 16.34
CA GLY A 98 -25.77 -1.64 15.00
C GLY A 98 -24.78 -0.75 14.23
N TYR A 99 -25.30 0.07 13.31
CA TYR A 99 -24.49 0.98 12.49
C TYR A 99 -24.13 2.30 13.23
N ALA A 100 -23.83 2.21 14.52
CA ALA A 100 -23.56 3.37 15.39
C ALA A 100 -22.12 3.90 15.30
N ARG A 101 -21.19 3.19 14.63
CA ARG A 101 -19.80 3.66 14.45
C ARG A 101 -19.72 5.06 13.84
N HIS A 102 -20.64 5.40 12.94
CA HIS A 102 -20.68 6.68 12.23
C HIS A 102 -21.05 7.87 13.13
N LEU A 103 -21.44 7.62 14.39
CA LEU A 103 -21.67 8.67 15.37
C LEU A 103 -20.37 9.18 15.99
N ILE A 104 -19.32 8.36 15.96
CA ILE A 104 -17.99 8.72 16.46
C ILE A 104 -17.28 9.52 15.37
N ASP A 105 -16.72 10.67 15.73
CA ASP A 105 -15.82 11.43 14.86
C ASP A 105 -14.64 10.54 14.44
N GLU A 106 -14.38 10.50 13.14
CA GLU A 106 -13.32 9.69 12.57
C GLU A 106 -11.92 10.12 12.97
N HIS A 107 -11.76 11.36 13.45
CA HIS A 107 -10.50 11.91 13.93
C HIS A 107 -10.26 11.64 15.42
N ALA A 108 -11.31 11.27 16.16
CA ALA A 108 -11.27 11.20 17.60
C ALA A 108 -10.79 9.87 18.17
N TYR A 109 -10.89 8.75 17.44
CA TYR A 109 -10.44 7.45 17.93
C TYR A 109 -8.96 7.16 17.62
N GLU A 110 -8.36 6.31 18.45
CA GLU A 110 -7.01 5.81 18.27
C GLU A 110 -6.92 4.89 17.05
N ARG A 111 -6.04 5.24 16.13
CA ARG A 111 -5.72 4.39 14.98
C ARG A 111 -4.99 3.15 15.48
N ASN A 112 -5.21 2.01 14.82
CA ASN A 112 -4.59 0.73 15.18
C ASN A 112 -4.85 0.21 16.60
N PHE A 113 -5.73 0.84 17.40
CA PHE A 113 -6.10 0.32 18.72
C PHE A 113 -6.56 -1.13 18.64
N GLY A 114 -7.44 -1.41 17.68
CA GLY A 114 -7.89 -2.75 17.34
C GLY A 114 -6.76 -3.73 17.06
N LEU A 115 -5.88 -3.35 16.13
CA LEU A 115 -4.80 -4.17 15.60
C LEU A 115 -3.78 -4.53 16.69
N ILE A 116 -3.28 -3.53 17.42
CA ILE A 116 -2.29 -3.74 18.50
C ILE A 116 -2.90 -4.63 19.59
N THR A 117 -4.13 -4.34 20.01
CA THR A 117 -4.83 -5.16 21.01
C THR A 117 -5.00 -6.60 20.55
N ALA A 118 -5.34 -6.81 19.27
CA ALA A 118 -5.52 -8.15 18.71
C ALA A 118 -4.21 -8.93 18.61
N LEU A 119 -3.09 -8.27 18.30
CA LEU A 119 -1.76 -8.91 18.27
C LEU A 119 -1.24 -9.29 19.66
N ASN A 120 -1.59 -8.50 20.69
CA ASN A 120 -1.18 -8.79 22.07
C ASN A 120 -2.02 -9.87 22.75
N ILE A 121 -3.34 -9.88 22.54
CA ILE A 121 -4.26 -10.85 23.19
C ILE A 121 -4.43 -12.13 22.35
N GLY A 122 -4.38 -12.01 21.02
CA GLY A 122 -4.61 -13.12 20.11
C GLY A 122 -3.53 -14.20 20.21
N ASP A 123 -3.96 -15.45 20.03
CA ASP A 123 -3.05 -16.58 19.91
C ASP A 123 -2.32 -16.48 18.55
N PRO A 124 -0.97 -16.38 18.55
CA PRO A 124 -0.19 -16.23 17.32
C PRO A 124 -0.27 -17.44 16.39
N SER A 125 -0.64 -18.61 16.92
CA SER A 125 -0.83 -19.84 16.14
C SER A 125 -2.29 -20.13 15.80
N ALA A 126 -3.21 -19.20 16.14
CA ALA A 126 -4.63 -19.33 15.82
C ALA A 126 -5.24 -18.12 15.14
N ILE A 127 -4.59 -17.68 14.06
CA ILE A 127 -5.06 -16.64 13.15
C ILE A 127 -5.95 -17.28 12.07
N THR A 128 -7.03 -16.58 11.70
CA THR A 128 -8.03 -17.05 10.73
C THR A 128 -8.19 -16.11 9.54
N SER A 129 -7.85 -14.83 9.70
CA SER A 129 -7.91 -13.87 8.61
C SER A 129 -6.97 -12.70 8.86
N ILE A 130 -6.37 -12.19 7.79
CA ILE A 130 -5.63 -10.93 7.77
C ILE A 130 -6.12 -10.05 6.62
N ASP A 131 -6.06 -8.73 6.83
CA ASP A 131 -6.11 -7.76 5.73
C ASP A 131 -4.72 -7.11 5.65
N LYS A 132 -4.16 -7.01 4.44
CA LYS A 132 -2.85 -6.38 4.21
C LYS A 132 -2.89 -5.42 3.03
N THR A 133 -1.92 -4.53 2.97
CA THR A 133 -1.72 -3.61 1.84
C THR A 133 -0.28 -3.70 1.38
N ASN A 134 -0.06 -4.05 0.13
CA ASN A 134 1.26 -4.06 -0.47
C ASN A 134 1.63 -2.65 -0.96
N ILE A 135 2.86 -2.21 -0.68
CA ILE A 135 3.35 -0.87 -1.05
C ILE A 135 4.38 -0.86 -2.18
N SER A 136 4.79 -2.02 -2.72
CA SER A 136 5.88 -2.08 -3.71
C SER A 136 5.43 -1.76 -5.14
N HIS A 137 4.32 -2.34 -5.62
CA HIS A 137 3.96 -2.27 -7.06
C HIS A 137 2.76 -1.39 -7.38
N ILE A 138 1.66 -1.61 -6.66
CA ILE A 138 0.36 -0.94 -6.73
C ILE A 138 -0.17 -1.09 -5.30
N SER A 139 -0.88 -0.08 -4.77
CA SER A 139 -1.57 -0.22 -3.48
C SER A 139 -2.65 -1.32 -3.59
N LEU A 140 -2.25 -2.56 -3.40
CA LEU A 140 -3.11 -3.73 -3.46
C LEU A 140 -3.59 -4.03 -2.06
N HIS A 141 -4.88 -3.83 -1.83
CA HIS A 141 -5.55 -4.30 -0.64
C HIS A 141 -6.00 -5.74 -0.86
N SER A 142 -5.49 -6.64 -0.03
CA SER A 142 -5.90 -8.04 -0.05
C SER A 142 -6.41 -8.48 1.33
N LYS A 143 -7.32 -9.43 1.29
CA LYS A 143 -7.84 -10.13 2.46
C LYS A 143 -7.58 -11.62 2.27
N GLU A 144 -6.82 -12.20 3.17
CA GLU A 144 -6.57 -13.63 3.20
C GLU A 144 -7.33 -14.26 4.37
N GLN A 145 -7.90 -15.43 4.13
CA GLN A 145 -8.68 -16.18 5.11
C GLN A 145 -8.32 -17.65 5.05
N ALA A 146 -8.10 -18.24 6.22
CA ALA A 146 -7.82 -19.65 6.35
C ALA A 146 -9.06 -20.39 6.87
N THR A 147 -9.31 -21.59 6.35
CA THR A 147 -10.38 -22.46 6.82
C THR A 147 -10.10 -23.02 8.23
N LYS A 148 -8.84 -22.98 8.66
CA LYS A 148 -8.36 -23.43 9.98
C LYS A 148 -7.48 -22.36 10.60
N GLU A 149 -7.28 -22.48 11.90
CA GLU A 149 -6.30 -21.72 12.67
C GLU A 149 -4.88 -21.97 12.15
N ILE A 150 -4.17 -20.90 11.76
CA ILE A 150 -2.79 -20.95 11.29
C ILE A 150 -1.95 -19.82 11.90
N GLU A 151 -0.63 -19.93 11.79
CA GLU A 151 0.31 -18.87 12.13
C GLU A 151 0.38 -17.79 11.03
N LEU A 152 0.84 -16.59 11.41
CA LEU A 152 0.93 -15.47 10.47
C LEU A 152 1.85 -15.77 9.28
N THR A 153 2.93 -16.50 9.51
CA THR A 153 3.90 -16.93 8.48
C THR A 153 3.32 -17.90 7.45
N SER A 154 2.17 -18.50 7.72
CA SER A 154 1.46 -19.36 6.76
C SER A 154 0.61 -18.56 5.77
N PHE A 155 0.37 -17.27 6.03
CA PHE A 155 -0.20 -16.35 5.06
C PHE A 155 0.91 -15.85 4.12
N GLU A 156 0.55 -15.36 2.93
CA GLU A 156 1.54 -14.86 1.96
C GLU A 156 2.06 -13.47 2.33
N PHE A 157 2.43 -13.23 3.59
CA PHE A 157 2.77 -11.92 4.12
C PHE A 157 4.28 -11.62 3.99
N ASN A 158 4.64 -10.54 3.31
CA ASN A 158 6.02 -10.05 3.22
C ASN A 158 6.24 -8.93 4.25
N ASP A 159 7.09 -9.17 5.25
CA ASP A 159 7.34 -8.26 6.37
C ASP A 159 8.06 -6.95 6.00
N GLU A 160 8.61 -6.85 4.80
CA GLU A 160 9.28 -5.65 4.30
C GLU A 160 8.36 -4.80 3.41
N THR A 161 7.40 -5.39 2.69
CA THR A 161 6.54 -4.68 1.71
C THR A 161 5.04 -4.71 1.99
N ASP A 162 4.58 -5.57 2.91
CA ASP A 162 3.17 -5.64 3.26
C ASP A 162 2.91 -4.94 4.60
N ILE A 163 1.90 -4.07 4.61
CA ILE A 163 1.40 -3.42 5.82
C ILE A 163 0.19 -4.19 6.31
N LEU A 164 0.28 -4.78 7.51
CA LEU A 164 -0.85 -5.43 8.15
C LEU A 164 -1.89 -4.37 8.57
N LYS A 165 -3.12 -4.48 8.06
CA LYS A 165 -4.23 -3.56 8.34
C LYS A 165 -5.18 -4.14 9.37
N SER A 166 -5.48 -5.42 9.29
CA SER A 166 -6.35 -6.08 10.26
C SER A 166 -5.93 -7.53 10.49
N ILE A 167 -6.27 -8.05 11.66
CA ILE A 167 -6.04 -9.44 12.02
C ILE A 167 -7.25 -10.00 12.77
N THR A 168 -7.59 -11.24 12.51
CA THR A 168 -8.62 -11.99 13.25
C THR A 168 -8.03 -13.27 13.81
N ALA A 169 -8.05 -13.41 15.13
CA ALA A 169 -7.44 -14.54 15.84
C ALA A 169 -8.38 -15.09 16.93
N LYS A 170 -8.11 -16.32 17.38
CA LYS A 170 -8.69 -16.83 18.63
C LYS A 170 -7.93 -16.27 19.82
N VAL A 171 -8.66 -16.03 20.91
CA VAL A 171 -8.04 -15.66 22.19
C VAL A 171 -7.70 -16.95 22.96
N PRO A 172 -6.48 -17.11 23.49
CA PRO A 172 -6.13 -18.24 24.35
C PRO A 172 -7.07 -18.32 25.56
N LYS A 173 -7.54 -19.52 25.88
CA LYS A 173 -8.31 -19.74 27.12
C LYS A 173 -7.40 -19.53 28.32
N ASN A 174 -7.89 -18.81 29.33
CA ASN A 174 -7.21 -18.62 30.60
C ASN A 174 -8.24 -18.52 31.74
N GLU A 175 -7.80 -18.27 32.98
CA GLU A 175 -8.71 -18.18 34.14
C GLU A 175 -9.83 -17.14 33.95
N SER A 176 -9.53 -16.04 33.23
CA SER A 176 -10.45 -14.94 32.93
C SER A 176 -11.30 -15.18 31.68
N ILE A 177 -10.85 -16.02 30.74
CA ILE A 177 -11.49 -16.28 29.44
C ILE A 177 -11.77 -17.78 29.31
N LYS A 178 -12.95 -18.19 29.78
CA LYS A 178 -13.36 -19.60 29.80
C LYS A 178 -14.04 -20.07 28.51
N ASP A 179 -14.68 -19.14 27.79
CA ASP A 179 -15.36 -19.42 26.52
C ASP A 179 -14.40 -19.21 25.33
N GLU A 180 -14.67 -19.90 24.22
CA GLU A 180 -14.02 -19.56 22.96
C GLU A 180 -14.45 -18.16 22.51
N GLU A 181 -13.46 -17.27 22.47
CA GLU A 181 -13.56 -15.89 22.02
C GLU A 181 -12.70 -15.71 20.78
N THR A 182 -13.27 -15.05 19.78
CA THR A 182 -12.56 -14.59 18.58
C THR A 182 -12.52 -13.08 18.63
N LEU A 183 -11.35 -12.51 18.34
CA LEU A 183 -11.16 -11.07 18.23
C LEU A 183 -10.68 -10.70 16.82
N SER A 184 -11.20 -9.59 16.31
CA SER A 184 -10.79 -8.97 15.06
C SER A 184 -10.36 -7.54 15.34
N GLY A 185 -9.14 -7.18 14.96
CA GLY A 185 -8.52 -5.90 15.27
C GLY A 185 -8.21 -5.09 14.02
N ARG A 186 -8.63 -3.83 13.98
CA ARG A 186 -8.19 -2.79 13.03
C ARG A 186 -8.01 -1.45 13.79
N ASP A 187 -8.85 -0.45 13.54
CA ASP A 187 -8.94 0.75 14.38
C ASP A 187 -9.82 0.48 15.60
N SER A 188 -10.84 -0.37 15.45
CA SER A 188 -11.63 -0.93 16.55
C SER A 188 -11.26 -2.37 16.85
N VAL A 189 -11.51 -2.82 18.07
CA VAL A 189 -11.54 -4.25 18.40
C VAL A 189 -12.96 -4.76 18.29
N THR A 190 -13.18 -5.84 17.56
CA THR A 190 -14.43 -6.59 17.58
C THR A 190 -14.24 -7.93 18.27
N ILE A 191 -14.92 -8.16 19.38
CA ILE A 191 -14.89 -9.41 20.14
C ILE A 191 -16.23 -10.13 20.08
N TYR A 192 -16.21 -11.45 19.93
CA TYR A 192 -17.40 -12.29 20.05
C TYR A 192 -17.45 -12.95 21.43
N THR A 193 -18.16 -12.32 22.36
CA THR A 193 -18.11 -12.67 23.77
C THR A 193 -19.46 -12.55 24.47
N ARG A 194 -19.59 -13.12 25.66
CA ARG A 194 -20.77 -12.93 26.51
C ARG A 194 -20.71 -11.56 27.16
N ALA A 195 -21.69 -10.72 26.85
CA ALA A 195 -21.72 -9.33 27.29
C ALA A 195 -22.91 -9.07 28.21
N SER A 196 -22.64 -8.36 29.31
CA SER A 196 -23.62 -7.75 30.20
C SER A 196 -23.07 -6.42 30.68
N ILE A 197 -23.93 -5.52 31.17
CA ILE A 197 -23.53 -4.15 31.59
C ILE A 197 -22.37 -4.21 32.59
N LYS A 198 -22.46 -5.12 33.58
CA LYS A 198 -21.41 -5.39 34.59
C LYS A 198 -20.04 -5.76 34.00
N LYS A 199 -19.97 -6.27 32.77
CA LYS A 199 -18.72 -6.73 32.14
C LYS A 199 -18.01 -5.67 31.32
N PHE A 200 -18.67 -4.57 30.93
CA PHE A 200 -18.04 -3.55 30.10
C PHE A 200 -16.78 -2.92 30.74
N PRO A 201 -16.74 -2.63 32.05
CA PRO A 201 -15.54 -2.08 32.68
C PRO A 201 -14.34 -3.04 32.58
N ALA A 202 -14.55 -4.32 32.89
CA ALA A 202 -13.51 -5.34 32.80
C ALA A 202 -13.04 -5.57 31.35
N ILE A 203 -13.95 -5.46 30.36
CA ILE A 203 -13.57 -5.52 28.95
C ILE A 203 -12.71 -4.31 28.58
N ALA A 204 -13.11 -3.09 28.97
CA ALA A 204 -12.35 -1.87 28.68
C ALA A 204 -10.94 -1.94 29.29
N GLU A 205 -10.83 -2.33 30.55
CA GLU A 205 -9.55 -2.54 31.23
C GLU A 205 -8.67 -3.55 30.50
N ARG A 206 -9.21 -4.73 30.16
CA ARG A 206 -8.45 -5.75 29.43
C ARG A 206 -7.92 -5.24 28.10
N LEU A 207 -8.76 -4.57 27.31
CA LEU A 207 -8.35 -4.04 26.01
C LEU A 207 -7.34 -2.89 26.17
N TYR A 208 -7.48 -2.07 27.22
CA TYR A 208 -6.52 -1.01 27.52
C TYR A 208 -5.14 -1.56 27.90
N CYS A 209 -5.09 -2.52 28.81
CA CYS A 209 -3.86 -3.19 29.21
C CYS A 209 -3.15 -3.82 28.02
N ALA A 210 -3.91 -4.49 27.14
CA ALA A 210 -3.35 -5.07 25.93
C ALA A 210 -2.90 -4.05 24.89
N PHE A 211 -3.59 -2.93 24.74
CA PHE A 211 -3.14 -1.87 23.83
C PHE A 211 -1.81 -1.26 24.27
N ASN A 212 -1.58 -1.14 25.58
CA ASN A 212 -0.34 -0.59 26.15
C ASN A 212 0.78 -1.63 26.31
N ASP A 213 0.52 -2.91 26.04
CA ASP A 213 1.54 -3.96 26.12
C ASP A 213 2.44 -3.90 24.87
N ASN A 214 3.75 -3.94 25.06
CA ASN A 214 4.74 -3.93 23.98
C ASN A 214 5.15 -5.34 23.51
N LYS A 215 4.62 -6.42 24.09
CA LYS A 215 4.94 -7.80 23.69
C LYS A 215 4.76 -8.08 22.20
N TYR A 216 3.78 -7.45 21.55
CA TYR A 216 3.61 -7.60 20.10
C TYR A 216 4.85 -7.16 19.31
N LYS A 217 5.65 -6.21 19.80
CA LYS A 217 6.86 -5.72 19.14
C LYS A 217 7.98 -6.76 19.11
N GLU A 218 8.07 -7.58 20.15
CA GLU A 218 9.03 -8.70 20.19
C GLU A 218 8.65 -9.77 19.17
N ARG A 219 7.36 -10.02 19.00
CA ARG A 219 6.84 -11.05 18.08
C ARG A 219 6.73 -10.58 16.63
N TYR A 220 6.39 -9.31 16.42
CA TYR A 220 6.13 -8.69 15.13
C TYR A 220 6.93 -7.37 15.00
N PRO A 221 8.27 -7.42 15.04
CA PRO A 221 9.13 -6.23 15.02
C PRO A 221 8.99 -5.39 13.75
N TRP A 222 8.49 -6.00 12.67
CA TRP A 222 8.25 -5.34 11.39
C TRP A 222 6.99 -4.46 11.37
N LEU A 223 6.04 -4.61 12.30
CA LEU A 223 4.74 -3.92 12.25
C LEU A 223 4.89 -2.40 12.28
N ASP A 224 5.86 -1.91 13.07
CA ASP A 224 6.07 -0.48 13.28
C ASP A 224 7.07 0.12 12.26
N LYS A 225 7.64 -0.68 11.34
CA LYS A 225 8.59 -0.20 10.33
C LYS A 225 7.96 0.78 9.35
N ILE A 226 6.72 0.51 8.92
CA ILE A 226 5.97 1.30 7.95
C ILE A 226 4.52 1.40 8.41
N ILE A 227 4.08 2.59 8.79
CA ILE A 227 2.73 2.85 9.27
C ILE A 227 2.06 3.87 8.35
N GLU A 228 0.87 3.57 7.84
CA GLU A 228 0.07 4.58 7.14
C GLU A 228 -0.36 5.67 8.12
N GLU A 229 0.04 6.91 7.84
CA GLU A 229 -0.36 8.08 8.60
C GLU A 229 -1.82 8.41 8.27
N ARG A 230 -2.64 8.43 9.32
CA ARG A 230 -4.10 8.62 9.24
C ARG A 230 -4.60 9.66 10.24
N ASP A 231 -3.68 10.33 10.95
CA ASP A 231 -3.97 11.50 11.75
C ASP A 231 -4.12 12.72 10.84
N SER A 232 -5.29 13.35 10.84
CA SER A 232 -5.61 14.45 9.92
C SER A 232 -4.75 15.68 10.18
N THR A 233 -4.43 15.98 11.43
CA THR A 233 -3.58 17.13 11.77
C THR A 233 -2.17 16.93 11.22
N THR A 234 -1.61 15.74 11.42
CA THR A 234 -0.30 15.38 10.85
C THR A 234 -0.33 15.40 9.32
N ILE A 235 -1.38 14.86 8.70
CA ILE A 235 -1.57 14.91 7.24
C ILE A 235 -1.65 16.35 6.75
N GLU A 236 -2.37 17.24 7.43
CA GLU A 236 -2.49 18.66 7.06
C GLU A 236 -1.14 19.40 7.12
N GLU A 237 -0.30 19.08 8.11
CA GLU A 237 1.08 19.59 8.20
C GLU A 237 1.97 19.08 7.06
N LEU A 238 1.88 17.78 6.76
CA LEU A 238 2.61 17.15 5.66
C LEU A 238 2.17 17.71 4.31
N ASP A 239 0.88 17.87 4.11
CA ASP A 239 0.26 18.45 2.93
C ASP A 239 0.68 19.90 2.73
N SER A 240 0.75 20.69 3.81
CA SER A 240 1.26 22.06 3.77
C SER A 240 2.75 22.10 3.39
N THR A 241 3.54 21.17 3.92
CA THR A 241 4.97 21.05 3.61
C THR A 241 5.20 20.60 2.17
N LEU A 242 4.38 19.68 1.66
CA LEU A 242 4.35 19.23 0.27
C LEU A 242 4.13 20.41 -0.68
N ILE A 243 3.11 21.23 -0.41
CA ILE A 243 2.83 22.43 -1.21
C ILE A 243 4.03 23.39 -1.18
N ALA A 244 4.64 23.62 -0.02
CA ALA A 244 5.82 24.47 0.09
C ALA A 244 7.00 23.94 -0.74
N TYR A 245 7.23 22.62 -0.76
CA TYR A 245 8.28 21.99 -1.58
C TYR A 245 8.00 22.15 -3.08
N ILE A 246 6.76 21.96 -3.51
CA ILE A 246 6.34 22.18 -4.91
C ILE A 246 6.60 23.64 -5.32
N ILE A 247 6.20 24.62 -4.49
CA ILE A 247 6.35 26.05 -4.80
C ILE A 247 7.83 26.47 -4.88
N ARG A 248 8.66 25.93 -3.98
CA ARG A 248 10.11 26.18 -3.89
C ARG A 248 10.93 25.43 -4.94
N GLY A 249 10.33 24.48 -5.66
CA GLY A 249 11.03 23.70 -6.69
C GLY A 249 11.91 22.57 -6.14
N ASN A 250 11.56 22.00 -4.98
CA ASN A 250 12.32 20.91 -4.37
C ASN A 250 12.00 19.55 -5.03
N PHE A 251 12.33 19.41 -6.31
CA PHE A 251 11.93 18.26 -7.14
C PHE A 251 12.74 16.99 -6.91
N GLU A 252 13.79 17.06 -6.10
CA GLU A 252 14.49 15.87 -5.59
C GLU A 252 13.67 15.18 -4.49
N LYS A 253 12.85 15.94 -3.76
CA LYS A 253 11.99 15.42 -2.67
C LYS A 253 10.55 15.23 -3.09
N VAL A 254 10.11 15.85 -4.18
CA VAL A 254 8.73 15.76 -4.69
C VAL A 254 8.75 15.56 -6.19
N TRP A 255 8.12 14.50 -6.68
CA TRP A 255 8.06 14.18 -8.10
C TRP A 255 6.68 13.67 -8.50
N LEU A 256 6.42 13.65 -9.81
CA LEU A 256 5.25 12.99 -10.37
C LEU A 256 5.63 11.59 -10.86
N ALA A 257 4.77 10.63 -10.56
CA ALA A 257 4.83 9.27 -11.07
C ALA A 257 3.41 8.75 -11.34
N ILE A 258 3.28 7.77 -12.23
CA ILE A 258 2.00 7.09 -12.42
C ILE A 258 1.73 6.12 -11.25
N PRO A 259 0.50 6.09 -10.70
CA PRO A 259 0.19 5.24 -9.55
C PRO A 259 -0.01 3.76 -9.91
N GLU A 260 -0.14 3.45 -11.20
CA GLU A 260 -0.53 2.13 -11.70
C GLU A 260 0.46 1.67 -12.79
N VAL A 261 0.59 0.35 -12.95
CA VAL A 261 1.42 -0.24 -14.01
C VAL A 261 0.65 -0.16 -15.32
N ILE A 262 1.18 0.58 -16.28
CA ILE A 262 0.67 0.67 -17.66
C ILE A 262 1.76 0.27 -18.65
N SER A 263 1.36 -0.20 -19.83
CA SER A 263 2.31 -0.44 -20.92
C SER A 263 2.78 0.92 -21.45
N TRP A 264 4.02 1.31 -21.13
CA TRP A 264 4.61 2.57 -21.58
C TRP A 264 4.71 2.68 -23.10
N GLU A 265 4.86 1.55 -23.78
CA GLU A 265 4.90 1.44 -25.24
C GLU A 265 3.58 1.83 -25.89
N GLU A 266 2.47 1.72 -25.16
CA GLU A 266 1.16 2.12 -25.64
C GLU A 266 0.88 3.61 -25.42
N ILE A 267 1.76 4.36 -24.73
CA ILE A 267 1.54 5.75 -24.35
C ILE A 267 2.21 6.72 -25.34
N ASP A 268 1.40 7.60 -25.93
CA ASP A 268 1.83 8.69 -26.82
C ASP A 268 2.36 9.89 -26.02
N GLY A 269 1.76 10.15 -24.86
CA GLY A 269 2.22 11.17 -23.92
C GLY A 269 1.16 11.65 -22.95
N PHE A 270 1.49 12.70 -22.21
CA PHE A 270 0.74 13.21 -21.07
C PHE A 270 0.16 14.60 -21.32
N THR A 271 -0.98 14.88 -20.70
CA THR A 271 -1.56 16.22 -20.64
C THR A 271 -2.03 16.54 -19.22
N PHE A 272 -1.96 17.81 -18.84
CA PHE A 272 -2.28 18.30 -17.50
C PHE A 272 -3.59 19.10 -17.43
N LYS A 273 -4.37 19.10 -18.52
CA LYS A 273 -5.67 19.78 -18.61
C LYS A 273 -6.69 18.83 -19.22
N GLU A 274 -7.88 18.77 -18.63
CA GLU A 274 -9.04 18.21 -19.31
C GLU A 274 -9.56 19.24 -20.32
N GLY A 275 -9.20 19.08 -21.59
CA GLY A 275 -9.77 19.90 -22.65
C GLY A 275 -11.12 19.35 -23.10
N GLN A 276 -12.20 20.10 -22.89
CA GLN A 276 -13.45 19.93 -23.66
C GLN A 276 -13.48 20.74 -24.96
N ASN A 277 -12.44 21.50 -25.30
CA ASN A 277 -12.42 22.31 -26.52
C ASN A 277 -11.30 21.91 -27.47
N LYS A 278 -11.68 21.30 -28.60
CA LYS A 278 -10.85 20.89 -29.75
C LYS A 278 -10.14 22.05 -30.49
N SER A 279 -10.13 23.28 -29.96
CA SER A 279 -9.74 24.47 -30.72
C SER A 279 -8.35 25.04 -30.36
N HIS A 280 -7.63 24.50 -29.39
CA HIS A 280 -6.21 24.82 -29.16
C HIS A 280 -5.46 23.50 -28.95
N SER A 281 -4.37 23.32 -29.69
CA SER A 281 -3.48 22.16 -29.58
C SER A 281 -3.10 21.93 -28.11
N LEU A 282 -3.66 20.88 -27.50
CA LEU A 282 -3.22 20.43 -26.20
C LEU A 282 -1.76 20.01 -26.35
N ARG A 283 -0.86 20.68 -25.63
CA ARG A 283 0.54 20.29 -25.62
C ARG A 283 0.64 18.92 -24.95
N ILE A 284 1.03 17.92 -25.74
CA ILE A 284 1.34 16.57 -25.29
C ILE A 284 2.80 16.58 -24.82
N TYR A 285 3.02 16.10 -23.61
CA TYR A 285 4.35 15.96 -23.03
C TYR A 285 4.78 14.50 -23.17
N PRO A 286 5.96 14.21 -23.72
CA PRO A 286 6.42 12.83 -23.87
C PRO A 286 6.65 12.14 -22.53
N GLU A 287 6.89 12.92 -21.47
CA GLU A 287 7.18 12.42 -20.13
C GLU A 287 6.33 13.13 -19.07
N LEU A 288 6.13 12.44 -17.96
CA LEU A 288 5.51 12.99 -16.77
C LEU A 288 6.56 13.73 -15.93
N ASP A 289 6.60 15.06 -16.03
CA ASP A 289 7.52 15.91 -15.27
C ASP A 289 6.76 16.93 -14.42
N ILE A 290 7.14 17.05 -13.15
CA ILE A 290 6.52 17.99 -12.21
C ILE A 290 6.76 19.45 -12.60
N SER A 291 7.91 19.77 -13.19
CA SER A 291 8.26 21.10 -13.69
C SER A 291 7.35 21.49 -14.85
N ASP A 292 7.10 20.57 -15.78
CA ASP A 292 6.18 20.78 -16.89
C ASP A 292 4.75 21.01 -16.40
N TRP A 293 4.32 20.27 -15.38
CA TRP A 293 3.02 20.47 -14.75
C TRP A 293 2.91 21.84 -14.06
N ILE A 294 3.91 22.24 -13.27
CA ILE A 294 3.94 23.55 -12.59
C ILE A 294 3.93 24.69 -13.58
N ASN A 295 4.66 24.59 -14.69
CA ASN A 295 4.72 25.62 -15.73
C ASN A 295 3.37 25.87 -16.42
N GLN A 296 2.39 24.96 -16.27
CA GLN A 296 1.02 25.18 -16.75
C GLN A 296 0.11 25.91 -15.76
N LEU A 297 0.51 26.04 -14.50
CA LEU A 297 -0.27 26.73 -13.49
C LEU A 297 -0.23 28.24 -13.77
N ARG A 298 -1.39 28.89 -13.78
CA ARG A 298 -1.49 30.36 -13.93
C ARG A 298 -0.80 31.09 -12.76
N ASP A 299 -0.98 30.56 -11.56
CA ASP A 299 -0.32 31.03 -10.35
C ASP A 299 -0.03 29.84 -9.42
N LYS A 300 1.25 29.54 -9.22
CA LYS A 300 1.69 28.46 -8.33
C LYS A 300 1.46 28.76 -6.85
N ASN A 301 1.34 30.02 -6.46
CA ASN A 301 1.15 30.42 -5.06
C ASN A 301 -0.29 30.21 -4.57
N THR A 302 -1.24 29.94 -5.47
CA THR A 302 -2.65 29.63 -5.15
C THR A 302 -2.91 28.12 -5.02
N LEU A 303 -1.87 27.30 -5.08
CA LEU A 303 -2.00 25.85 -5.08
C LEU A 303 -2.48 25.33 -3.72
N SER A 304 -3.45 24.44 -3.73
CA SER A 304 -3.94 23.74 -2.55
C SER A 304 -4.13 22.25 -2.81
N ILE A 305 -4.13 21.44 -1.75
CA ILE A 305 -4.37 19.99 -1.84
C ILE A 305 -5.72 19.68 -2.48
N SER A 306 -6.78 20.42 -2.13
CA SER A 306 -8.10 20.24 -2.72
C SER A 306 -8.05 20.41 -4.24
N GLN A 307 -7.27 21.37 -4.75
CA GLN A 307 -7.06 21.51 -6.19
C GLN A 307 -6.26 20.33 -6.78
N LEU A 308 -5.24 19.83 -6.09
CA LEU A 308 -4.45 18.67 -6.53
C LEU A 308 -5.29 17.39 -6.62
N LYS A 309 -6.24 17.20 -5.70
CA LYS A 309 -7.19 16.07 -5.70
C LYS A 309 -8.22 16.18 -6.86
N LEU A 310 -8.56 17.40 -7.27
CA LEU A 310 -9.50 17.65 -8.38
C LEU A 310 -8.83 17.59 -9.76
N LYS A 311 -7.69 18.28 -9.94
CA LYS A 311 -6.96 18.34 -11.21
C LYS A 311 -6.53 16.94 -11.67
N ARG A 312 -6.50 16.73 -12.98
CA ARG A 312 -6.22 15.42 -13.60
C ARG A 312 -4.97 15.46 -14.47
N ILE A 313 -4.25 14.34 -14.46
CA ILE A 313 -3.21 13.99 -15.42
C ILE A 313 -3.81 12.92 -16.33
N CYS A 314 -3.76 13.15 -17.64
CA CYS A 314 -4.24 12.21 -18.64
C CYS A 314 -3.05 11.64 -19.42
N ALA A 315 -2.94 10.32 -19.50
CA ALA A 315 -2.02 9.64 -20.40
C ALA A 315 -2.79 9.18 -21.65
N HIS A 316 -2.36 9.64 -22.82
CA HIS A 316 -2.95 9.32 -24.12
C HIS A 316 -2.27 8.11 -24.71
N ARG A 317 -3.06 7.23 -25.33
CA ARG A 317 -2.55 6.04 -26.00
C ARG A 317 -2.23 6.31 -27.46
N ILE A 318 -1.20 5.66 -28.00
CA ILE A 318 -0.80 5.75 -29.42
C ILE A 318 -1.94 5.28 -30.34
N ASP A 319 -2.69 4.27 -29.93
CA ASP A 319 -3.83 3.72 -30.67
C ASP A 319 -5.10 4.59 -30.61
N ASN A 320 -5.03 5.77 -29.97
CA ASN A 320 -6.17 6.65 -29.68
C ASN A 320 -7.30 5.97 -28.88
N GLY A 321 -6.99 4.90 -28.14
CA GLY A 321 -7.88 4.26 -27.18
C GLY A 321 -8.23 5.17 -25.98
N PRO A 322 -9.03 4.69 -25.02
CA PRO A 322 -9.40 5.47 -23.86
C PRO A 322 -8.16 5.91 -23.08
N SER A 323 -8.07 7.21 -22.79
CA SER A 323 -6.97 7.76 -21.98
C SER A 323 -7.08 7.32 -20.53
N TYR A 324 -5.93 7.04 -19.92
CA TYR A 324 -5.84 6.86 -18.47
C TYR A 324 -5.92 8.23 -17.79
N LYS A 325 -6.56 8.29 -16.63
CA LYS A 325 -6.79 9.53 -15.90
C LYS A 325 -6.59 9.34 -14.40
N TRP A 326 -5.73 10.15 -13.81
CA TRP A 326 -5.48 10.15 -12.36
C TRP A 326 -5.54 11.56 -11.81
N SER A 327 -5.86 11.72 -10.52
CA SER A 327 -5.70 13.01 -9.86
C SER A 327 -4.21 13.34 -9.76
N VAL A 328 -3.86 14.63 -9.83
CA VAL A 328 -2.45 15.05 -9.63
C VAL A 328 -1.96 14.58 -8.26
N TYR A 329 -2.82 14.65 -7.24
CA TYR A 329 -2.48 14.19 -5.89
C TYR A 329 -2.10 12.70 -5.83
N ARG A 330 -2.80 11.81 -6.57
CA ARG A 330 -2.40 10.39 -6.63
C ARG A 330 -1.09 10.17 -7.39
N CYS A 331 -0.78 11.04 -8.35
CA CYS A 331 0.50 10.99 -9.06
C CYS A 331 1.65 11.62 -8.28
N LEU A 332 1.38 12.39 -7.22
CA LEU A 332 2.42 13.00 -6.41
C LEU A 332 3.07 11.98 -5.49
N ASN A 333 4.39 12.01 -5.49
CA ASN A 333 5.21 11.26 -4.57
C ASN A 333 6.12 12.25 -3.84
N ALA A 334 6.36 12.01 -2.56
CA ALA A 334 7.19 12.89 -1.77
C ALA A 334 7.91 12.17 -0.64
N GLU A 335 9.08 12.66 -0.28
CA GLU A 335 9.80 12.26 0.92
C GLU A 335 10.04 13.49 1.80
N ILE A 336 9.36 13.55 2.95
CA ILE A 336 9.37 14.69 3.87
C ILE A 336 9.85 14.25 5.24
N ASP A 337 10.72 15.05 5.84
CA ASP A 337 11.15 14.87 7.22
C ASP A 337 10.37 15.88 8.08
N LEU A 338 9.58 15.39 9.05
CA LEU A 338 8.73 16.20 9.93
C LEU A 338 8.88 15.68 11.36
N ASN A 339 9.22 16.55 12.31
CA ASN A 339 9.41 16.20 13.73
C ASN A 339 10.33 14.98 13.94
N GLU A 340 11.48 14.96 13.25
CA GLU A 340 12.47 13.87 13.27
C GLU A 340 11.98 12.51 12.74
N LYS A 341 10.79 12.47 12.13
CA LYS A 341 10.24 11.28 11.48
C LYS A 341 10.26 11.42 9.97
N LYS A 342 10.46 10.28 9.30
CA LYS A 342 10.42 10.20 7.84
C LYS A 342 9.00 9.91 7.38
N TYR A 343 8.50 10.71 6.46
CA TYR A 343 7.19 10.54 5.83
C TYR A 343 7.33 10.40 4.32
N ILE A 344 6.54 9.48 3.76
CA ILE A 344 6.49 9.21 2.32
C ILE A 344 5.06 9.36 1.84
N LEU A 345 4.85 10.18 0.81
CA LEU A 345 3.61 10.20 0.04
C LEU A 345 3.76 9.25 -1.14
N ASN A 346 2.85 8.29 -1.25
CA ASN A 346 2.78 7.37 -2.38
C ASN A 346 1.30 7.04 -2.66
N ASP A 347 0.89 7.13 -3.93
CA ASP A 347 -0.49 6.85 -4.37
C ASP A 347 -1.58 7.57 -3.56
N GLY A 348 -1.28 8.79 -3.10
CA GLY A 348 -2.21 9.63 -2.33
C GLY A 348 -2.32 9.30 -0.83
N SER A 349 -1.54 8.36 -0.30
CA SER A 349 -1.45 8.07 1.14
C SER A 349 -0.09 8.45 1.72
N TRP A 350 -0.10 8.97 2.94
CA TRP A 350 1.11 9.26 3.71
C TRP A 350 1.51 8.05 4.56
N TYR A 351 2.80 7.77 4.63
CA TYR A 351 3.38 6.68 5.41
C TYR A 351 4.50 7.21 6.29
N ASN A 352 4.45 6.91 7.57
CA ASN A 352 5.54 7.12 8.51
C ASN A 352 6.48 5.92 8.49
N ILE A 353 7.78 6.17 8.33
CA ILE A 353 8.81 5.14 8.28
C ILE A 353 9.71 5.23 9.52
N GLU A 354 9.92 4.09 10.16
CA GLU A 354 10.81 3.97 11.31
C GLU A 354 12.26 4.29 10.92
N HIS A 355 12.94 5.07 11.76
CA HIS A 355 14.25 5.64 11.44
C HIS A 355 15.34 4.58 11.21
N ASN A 356 15.42 3.54 12.05
CA ASN A 356 16.42 2.49 11.87
C ASN A 356 16.16 1.68 10.59
N PHE A 357 14.90 1.46 10.23
CA PHE A 357 14.52 0.83 8.97
C PHE A 357 14.93 1.69 7.77
N VAL A 358 14.77 3.02 7.85
CA VAL A 358 15.28 3.93 6.82
C VAL A 358 16.78 3.77 6.64
N GLN A 359 17.53 3.73 7.73
CA GLN A 359 18.98 3.54 7.71
C GLN A 359 19.38 2.17 7.16
N GLU A 360 18.71 1.10 7.60
CA GLU A 360 18.95 -0.27 7.15
C GLU A 360 18.81 -0.40 5.63
N VAL A 361 17.71 0.10 5.06
CA VAL A 361 17.43 0.03 3.62
C VAL A 361 18.41 0.88 2.82
N ASN A 362 18.72 2.09 3.27
CA ASN A 362 19.71 2.96 2.61
C ASN A 362 21.11 2.36 2.65
N ASN A 363 21.52 1.82 3.80
CA ASN A 363 22.81 1.15 3.95
C ASN A 363 22.87 -0.07 3.02
N TYR A 364 21.84 -0.92 3.00
CA TYR A 364 21.79 -2.06 2.09
C TYR A 364 21.92 -1.63 0.63
N PHE A 365 21.15 -0.63 0.19
CA PHE A 365 21.24 -0.10 -1.18
C PHE A 365 22.65 0.41 -1.52
N SER A 366 23.31 1.08 -0.58
CA SER A 366 24.69 1.58 -0.76
C SER A 366 25.73 0.46 -0.86
N THR A 367 25.50 -0.69 -0.21
CA THR A 367 26.42 -1.85 -0.25
C THR A 367 26.36 -2.64 -1.56
N ILE A 368 25.31 -2.45 -2.37
CA ILE A 368 25.28 -3.06 -3.70
C ILE A 368 26.29 -2.34 -4.60
N PRO A 369 27.26 -3.06 -5.19
CA PRO A 369 28.28 -2.46 -6.04
C PRO A 369 27.64 -1.84 -7.28
N ASP A 370 28.18 -0.70 -7.70
CA ASP A 370 27.95 -0.17 -9.03
C ASP A 370 28.61 -1.11 -10.06
N SER A 371 27.95 -1.28 -11.20
CA SER A 371 28.47 -2.08 -12.30
C SER A 371 29.59 -1.34 -13.04
N ASP A 372 30.64 -2.05 -13.43
CA ASP A 372 31.71 -1.53 -14.30
C ASP A 372 31.28 -1.46 -15.79
N ILE A 373 30.08 -1.94 -16.11
CA ILE A 373 29.48 -1.85 -17.45
C ILE A 373 29.38 -0.38 -17.85
N TYR A 374 30.00 -0.04 -18.97
CA TYR A 374 29.84 1.26 -19.60
C TYR A 374 28.69 1.23 -20.62
N LEU A 375 27.61 1.95 -20.31
CA LEU A 375 26.55 2.27 -21.28
C LEU A 375 26.56 3.79 -21.56
N PRO A 376 26.55 4.23 -22.84
CA PRO A 376 26.60 5.64 -23.20
C PRO A 376 25.35 6.40 -22.70
N PRO A 377 25.43 7.73 -22.56
CA PRO A 377 24.27 8.53 -22.16
C PRO A 377 23.07 8.36 -23.11
N TYR A 378 21.85 8.34 -22.56
CA TYR A 378 20.64 8.04 -23.34
C TYR A 378 20.04 9.26 -24.07
N HIS A 379 20.48 10.48 -23.74
CA HIS A 379 20.01 11.72 -24.35
C HIS A 379 18.48 11.87 -24.35
N SER A 380 17.87 11.90 -25.52
CA SER A 380 16.41 12.00 -25.72
C SER A 380 15.79 10.70 -26.22
N LYS A 381 16.56 9.60 -26.31
CA LYS A 381 16.06 8.32 -26.80
C LYS A 381 15.03 7.76 -25.81
N THR A 382 14.00 7.13 -26.36
CA THR A 382 13.13 6.24 -25.58
C THR A 382 13.91 4.99 -25.13
N GLU A 383 13.39 4.26 -24.16
CA GLU A 383 14.02 3.02 -23.67
C GLU A 383 14.27 2.01 -24.82
N PRO A 384 13.30 1.67 -25.69
CA PRO A 384 13.55 0.74 -26.80
C PRO A 384 14.49 1.28 -27.90
N GLU A 385 14.48 2.59 -28.16
CA GLU A 385 15.43 3.21 -29.11
C GLU A 385 16.85 3.20 -28.55
N TYR A 386 16.99 3.43 -27.25
CA TYR A 386 18.26 3.41 -26.56
C TYR A 386 18.87 2.00 -26.59
N LEU A 387 18.12 0.99 -26.18
CA LEU A 387 18.56 -0.41 -26.15
C LEU A 387 18.99 -0.91 -27.53
N ARG A 388 18.21 -0.61 -28.57
CA ARG A 388 18.59 -0.90 -29.96
C ARG A 388 19.92 -0.25 -30.35
N SER A 389 20.09 1.02 -30.02
CA SER A 389 21.35 1.71 -30.35
C SER A 389 22.57 1.10 -29.65
N ILE A 390 22.42 0.56 -28.44
CA ILE A 390 23.52 -0.15 -27.76
C ILE A 390 23.91 -1.41 -28.53
N ALA A 391 22.93 -2.25 -28.89
CA ALA A 391 23.19 -3.50 -29.59
C ALA A 391 23.73 -3.30 -31.02
N ASP A 392 23.33 -2.21 -31.70
CA ASP A 392 23.81 -1.86 -33.03
C ASP A 392 25.26 -1.33 -33.01
N GLU A 393 25.63 -0.59 -31.96
CA GLU A 393 26.96 0.04 -31.84
C GLU A 393 28.00 -0.89 -31.17
N ASP A 394 27.57 -1.83 -30.32
CA ASP A 394 28.46 -2.68 -29.52
C ASP A 394 28.06 -4.17 -29.59
N SER A 395 28.82 -4.92 -30.40
CA SER A 395 28.65 -6.36 -30.61
C SER A 395 28.87 -7.25 -29.37
N ARG A 396 29.22 -6.67 -28.21
CA ARG A 396 29.29 -7.38 -26.93
C ARG A 396 27.92 -7.61 -26.31
N TYR A 397 26.87 -6.94 -26.78
CA TYR A 397 25.51 -7.07 -26.26
C TYR A 397 24.55 -7.67 -27.28
N ALA A 398 23.68 -8.55 -26.82
CA ALA A 398 22.51 -9.03 -27.54
C ALA A 398 21.26 -8.30 -27.03
N LEU A 399 20.48 -7.74 -27.96
CA LEU A 399 19.19 -7.13 -27.65
C LEU A 399 18.15 -8.21 -27.37
N MET A 400 17.59 -8.21 -26.16
CA MET A 400 16.55 -9.14 -25.72
C MET A 400 15.24 -8.44 -25.35
N ASP A 401 15.24 -7.10 -25.30
CA ASP A 401 14.06 -6.25 -25.11
C ASP A 401 12.86 -6.72 -25.94
N GLN A 402 11.69 -6.80 -25.29
CA GLN A 402 10.40 -7.24 -25.82
C GLN A 402 10.33 -8.71 -26.31
N ASN A 403 11.41 -9.48 -26.23
CA ASN A 403 11.44 -10.90 -26.60
C ASN A 403 10.94 -11.80 -25.48
N ASN A 404 9.62 -11.80 -25.33
CA ASN A 404 8.89 -12.53 -24.30
C ASN A 404 8.91 -14.05 -24.51
N ILE A 405 9.24 -14.79 -23.44
CA ILE A 405 9.26 -16.25 -23.41
C ILE A 405 8.04 -16.79 -22.67
N MET A 406 7.43 -17.86 -23.20
CA MET A 406 6.22 -18.44 -22.63
C MET A 406 6.50 -19.45 -21.52
N ILE A 407 5.95 -19.22 -20.33
CA ILE A 407 6.09 -20.12 -19.17
C ILE A 407 4.72 -20.67 -18.75
N GLY A 408 4.67 -21.96 -18.37
CA GLY A 408 3.50 -22.58 -17.71
C GLY A 408 2.17 -22.66 -18.51
N GLY A 409 2.07 -22.11 -19.72
CA GLY A 409 0.85 -22.11 -20.54
C GLY A 409 0.83 -21.01 -21.62
N LYS A 410 -0.32 -20.77 -22.27
CA LYS A 410 -0.44 -19.79 -23.39
C LYS A 410 -0.45 -18.30 -22.98
N LEU A 411 -0.63 -17.98 -21.69
CA LEU A 411 -0.91 -16.62 -21.23
C LEU A 411 0.18 -15.98 -20.37
N SER A 412 1.10 -16.76 -19.79
CA SER A 412 2.20 -16.19 -19.01
C SER A 412 3.44 -16.02 -19.89
N ARG A 413 3.92 -14.78 -19.94
CA ARG A 413 5.05 -14.33 -20.73
C ARG A 413 6.02 -13.63 -19.81
N ILE A 414 7.28 -14.01 -19.88
CA ILE A 414 8.36 -13.43 -19.09
C ILE A 414 9.47 -13.04 -20.05
N GLU A 415 9.93 -11.82 -19.93
CA GLU A 415 11.09 -11.32 -20.63
C GLU A 415 12.35 -11.68 -19.84
N PHE A 416 13.35 -12.24 -20.52
CA PHE A 416 14.59 -12.71 -19.91
C PHE A 416 15.41 -11.56 -19.35
N CYS A 417 15.69 -10.56 -20.19
CA CYS A 417 16.36 -9.30 -19.87
C CYS A 417 16.26 -8.35 -21.07
N ASP A 418 16.72 -7.10 -20.92
CA ASP A 418 16.73 -6.11 -21.99
C ASP A 418 17.99 -6.25 -22.86
N LEU A 419 19.15 -6.44 -22.21
CA LEU A 419 20.43 -6.71 -22.87
C LEU A 419 21.14 -7.89 -22.18
N TYR A 420 21.76 -8.74 -22.99
CA TYR A 420 22.60 -9.84 -22.50
C TYR A 420 24.03 -9.73 -23.07
N SER A 421 25.04 -9.74 -22.21
CA SER A 421 26.44 -9.60 -22.64
C SER A 421 27.15 -10.93 -22.89
N LYS A 422 28.27 -10.89 -23.63
CA LYS A 422 29.15 -12.06 -23.83
C LYS A 422 29.81 -12.51 -22.51
N GLU A 423 29.93 -11.60 -21.56
CA GLU A 423 30.44 -11.80 -20.21
C GLU A 423 29.39 -12.38 -19.25
N LYS A 424 28.22 -12.79 -19.76
CA LYS A 424 27.08 -13.36 -19.02
C LYS A 424 26.43 -12.38 -18.04
N GLU A 425 26.41 -11.10 -18.41
CA GLU A 425 25.66 -10.08 -17.68
C GLU A 425 24.22 -10.02 -18.21
N ILE A 426 23.26 -10.16 -17.30
CA ILE A 426 21.83 -10.09 -17.52
C ILE A 426 21.40 -8.68 -17.11
N ILE A 427 21.23 -7.79 -18.08
CA ILE A 427 21.03 -6.36 -17.85
C ILE A 427 19.55 -6.04 -18.00
N HIS A 428 18.96 -5.57 -16.91
CA HIS A 428 17.59 -5.08 -16.88
C HIS A 428 17.61 -3.54 -16.85
N VAL A 429 17.05 -2.90 -17.86
CA VAL A 429 17.08 -1.46 -18.06
C VAL A 429 15.69 -0.88 -17.86
N LYS A 430 15.58 0.18 -17.05
CA LYS A 430 14.33 0.93 -16.99
C LYS A 430 14.53 2.42 -16.90
N LYS A 431 13.71 3.17 -17.62
CA LYS A 431 13.60 4.61 -17.45
C LYS A 431 12.85 4.95 -16.17
N TYR A 432 13.48 5.74 -15.31
CA TYR A 432 12.86 6.14 -14.05
C TYR A 432 11.65 7.06 -14.27
N SER A 433 10.47 6.59 -13.87
CA SER A 433 9.20 7.33 -13.97
C SER A 433 8.25 7.08 -12.78
N GLY A 434 8.69 6.35 -11.75
CA GLY A 434 7.90 6.03 -10.57
C GLY A 434 8.37 4.79 -9.81
N SER A 435 7.94 4.67 -8.55
CA SER A 435 8.26 3.51 -7.72
C SER A 435 7.62 2.20 -8.23
N SER A 436 6.40 2.27 -8.73
CA SER A 436 5.67 1.12 -9.32
C SER A 436 6.43 0.50 -10.50
N VAL A 437 7.02 1.35 -11.36
CA VAL A 437 7.79 0.97 -12.54
C VAL A 437 9.10 0.28 -12.15
N LEU A 438 9.82 0.82 -11.17
CA LEU A 438 11.05 0.21 -10.66
C LEU A 438 10.78 -1.12 -9.95
N SER A 439 9.74 -1.19 -9.11
CA SER A 439 9.39 -2.46 -8.48
C SER A 439 9.08 -3.53 -9.52
N HIS A 440 8.36 -3.20 -10.61
CA HIS A 440 8.12 -4.14 -11.71
C HIS A 440 9.43 -4.66 -12.33
N LEU A 441 10.39 -3.78 -12.61
CA LEU A 441 11.72 -4.16 -13.10
C LEU A 441 12.41 -5.18 -12.17
N PHE A 442 12.36 -4.94 -10.86
CA PHE A 442 13.02 -5.82 -9.88
C PHE A 442 12.35 -7.19 -9.80
N SER A 443 11.01 -7.24 -9.85
CA SER A 443 10.27 -8.51 -9.89
C SER A 443 10.51 -9.25 -11.19
N GLN A 444 10.59 -8.55 -12.32
CA GLN A 444 10.94 -9.15 -13.61
C GLN A 444 12.34 -9.79 -13.57
N ALA A 445 13.33 -9.10 -13.04
CA ALA A 445 14.69 -9.62 -12.88
C ALA A 445 14.75 -10.85 -11.96
N LEU A 446 13.97 -10.85 -10.86
CA LEU A 446 13.89 -11.99 -9.96
C LEU A 446 13.24 -13.21 -10.64
N VAL A 447 12.08 -13.00 -11.26
CA VAL A 447 11.33 -14.07 -11.92
C VAL A 447 12.11 -14.65 -13.10
N SER A 448 12.76 -13.81 -13.92
CA SER A 448 13.58 -14.29 -15.03
C SER A 448 14.78 -15.11 -14.55
N ALA A 449 15.43 -14.70 -13.45
CA ALA A 449 16.53 -15.43 -12.84
C ALA A 449 16.10 -16.79 -12.25
N GLU A 450 14.96 -16.85 -11.57
CA GLU A 450 14.38 -18.11 -11.09
C GLU A 450 14.08 -19.07 -12.24
N CYS A 451 13.48 -18.56 -13.32
CA CYS A 451 13.17 -19.36 -14.51
C CYS A 451 14.44 -19.83 -15.21
N LEU A 452 15.46 -18.98 -15.31
CA LEU A 452 16.76 -19.34 -15.86
C LEU A 452 17.36 -20.53 -15.11
N LEU A 453 17.26 -20.57 -13.77
CA LEU A 453 17.82 -21.67 -12.97
C LEU A 453 16.98 -22.94 -13.01
N HIS A 454 15.66 -22.81 -12.93
CA HIS A 454 14.78 -23.95 -12.63
C HIS A 454 14.03 -24.50 -13.85
N ASP A 455 13.90 -23.76 -14.94
CA ASP A 455 13.12 -24.17 -16.11
C ASP A 455 14.02 -24.45 -17.34
N ILE A 456 14.16 -25.74 -17.68
CA ILE A 456 14.90 -26.20 -18.86
C ILE A 456 14.28 -25.65 -20.16
N LYS A 457 12.95 -25.61 -20.24
CA LYS A 457 12.26 -25.12 -21.44
C LYS A 457 12.52 -23.63 -21.60
N PHE A 458 12.43 -22.85 -20.52
CA PHE A 458 12.77 -21.43 -20.55
C PHE A 458 14.20 -21.22 -21.09
N ARG A 459 15.19 -21.98 -20.61
CA ARG A 459 16.58 -21.89 -21.14
C ARG A 459 16.71 -22.22 -22.62
N LYS A 460 15.93 -23.18 -23.13
CA LYS A 460 15.91 -23.52 -24.56
C LYS A 460 15.33 -22.37 -25.37
N ASP A 461 14.20 -21.83 -24.94
CA ASP A 461 13.52 -20.72 -25.61
C ASP A 461 14.41 -19.46 -25.59
N VAL A 462 15.12 -19.17 -24.48
CA VAL A 462 16.17 -18.11 -24.41
C VAL A 462 17.25 -18.36 -25.49
N ASN A 463 17.78 -19.58 -25.59
CA ASN A 463 18.84 -19.93 -26.54
C ASN A 463 18.40 -19.84 -28.01
N GLU A 464 17.13 -20.07 -28.31
CA GLU A 464 16.57 -19.91 -29.66
C GLU A 464 16.54 -18.44 -30.08
N LEU A 465 16.27 -17.53 -29.13
CA LEU A 465 16.24 -16.09 -29.34
C LEU A 465 17.65 -15.47 -29.36
N LEU A 466 18.58 -16.00 -28.57
CA LEU A 466 19.95 -15.47 -28.49
C LEU A 466 20.75 -15.72 -29.79
N PRO A 467 21.55 -14.73 -30.24
CA PRO A 467 22.50 -14.94 -31.32
C PRO A 467 23.53 -16.03 -30.95
N MET A 468 24.12 -16.68 -31.96
CA MET A 468 24.93 -17.89 -31.76
C MET A 468 26.07 -17.71 -30.74
N ASP A 469 26.73 -16.56 -30.75
CA ASP A 469 27.85 -16.23 -29.85
C ASP A 469 27.43 -16.00 -28.38
N PHE A 470 26.14 -15.86 -28.11
CA PHE A 470 25.60 -15.54 -26.78
C PHE A 470 24.88 -16.73 -26.14
N ARG A 471 24.68 -17.82 -26.87
CA ARG A 471 23.91 -18.97 -26.38
C ARG A 471 24.51 -19.56 -25.11
N LEU A 472 23.61 -19.94 -24.20
CA LEU A 472 23.93 -20.70 -23.00
C LEU A 472 24.56 -22.05 -23.42
N PRO A 473 25.69 -22.45 -22.81
CA PRO A 473 26.47 -23.61 -23.28
C PRO A 473 25.74 -24.96 -23.12
N SER A 474 24.86 -25.09 -22.13
CA SER A 474 24.02 -26.28 -21.95
C SER A 474 22.66 -25.91 -21.36
N PRO A 475 21.63 -25.64 -22.19
CA PRO A 475 20.30 -25.26 -21.71
C PRO A 475 19.59 -26.42 -20.97
N GLU A 476 19.93 -27.68 -21.23
CA GLU A 476 19.45 -28.82 -20.44
C GLU A 476 20.19 -28.99 -19.12
N GLY A 477 21.44 -28.53 -19.04
CA GLY A 477 22.29 -28.67 -17.87
C GLY A 477 21.88 -27.75 -16.71
N ARG A 478 22.47 -28.02 -15.54
CA ARG A 478 22.38 -27.11 -14.39
C ARG A 478 23.33 -25.93 -14.63
N LEU A 479 22.81 -24.72 -14.53
CA LEU A 479 23.62 -23.51 -14.56
C LEU A 479 24.24 -23.23 -13.19
N ASP A 480 25.44 -22.67 -13.21
CA ASP A 480 26.10 -22.12 -12.03
C ASP A 480 25.80 -20.61 -11.96
N PRO A 481 24.89 -20.17 -11.06
CA PRO A 481 24.48 -18.77 -10.97
C PRO A 481 25.62 -17.81 -10.63
N SER A 482 26.70 -18.31 -10.00
CA SER A 482 27.86 -17.47 -9.64
C SER A 482 28.64 -16.96 -10.85
N GLN A 483 28.44 -17.59 -12.03
CA GLN A 483 29.03 -17.17 -13.30
C GLN A 483 28.21 -16.09 -14.01
N TYR A 484 27.06 -15.71 -13.47
CA TYR A 484 26.16 -14.72 -14.06
C TYR A 484 26.06 -13.51 -13.15
N SER A 485 25.96 -12.35 -13.77
CA SER A 485 25.78 -11.07 -13.08
C SER A 485 24.45 -10.46 -13.51
N ILE A 486 23.62 -10.08 -12.55
CA ILE A 486 22.38 -9.34 -12.82
C ILE A 486 22.67 -7.86 -12.58
N CYS A 487 22.54 -7.06 -13.64
CA CYS A 487 22.74 -5.63 -13.59
C CYS A 487 21.40 -4.91 -13.70
N ILE A 488 21.00 -4.22 -12.64
CA ILE A 488 19.80 -3.37 -12.64
C ILE A 488 20.21 -1.96 -13.05
N ALA A 489 19.94 -1.60 -14.29
CA ALA A 489 20.32 -0.33 -14.89
C ALA A 489 19.13 0.64 -14.96
N ILE A 490 19.32 1.85 -14.42
CA ILE A 490 18.26 2.86 -14.31
C ILE A 490 18.64 4.09 -15.12
N MET A 491 17.82 4.43 -16.11
CA MET A 491 17.97 5.67 -16.88
C MET A 491 17.48 6.83 -16.02
N CYS A 492 18.39 7.71 -15.63
CA CYS A 492 18.14 8.76 -14.66
C CYS A 492 18.60 10.12 -15.18
N LYS A 493 17.71 11.11 -15.10
CA LYS A 493 17.96 12.49 -15.54
C LYS A 493 18.66 13.37 -14.51
N TYR A 494 18.68 12.95 -13.25
CA TYR A 494 19.29 13.72 -12.16
C TYR A 494 20.81 13.49 -12.13
N SER A 495 21.59 14.50 -11.75
CA SER A 495 23.04 14.39 -11.59
C SER A 495 23.41 13.62 -10.31
N GLY A 496 24.69 13.29 -10.13
CA GLY A 496 25.19 12.60 -8.93
C GLY A 496 25.12 11.06 -9.00
N PRO A 497 25.28 10.36 -7.87
CA PRO A 497 25.17 8.89 -7.83
C PRO A 497 23.75 8.41 -8.17
N LEU A 498 23.59 7.09 -8.34
CA LEU A 498 22.27 6.49 -8.46
C LEU A 498 21.57 6.58 -7.11
N ASP A 499 20.42 7.24 -7.08
CA ASP A 499 19.49 7.19 -5.96
C ASP A 499 18.07 7.03 -6.47
N ILE A 500 17.25 6.31 -5.70
CA ILE A 500 15.87 5.97 -6.04
C ILE A 500 14.96 6.19 -4.81
N PRO A 501 13.64 6.37 -5.00
CA PRO A 501 12.72 6.54 -3.89
C PRO A 501 12.80 5.43 -2.86
N PHE A 502 12.50 5.75 -1.61
CA PHE A 502 12.62 4.80 -0.51
C PHE A 502 11.82 3.50 -0.72
N PHE A 503 10.56 3.54 -1.14
CA PHE A 503 9.80 2.32 -1.44
C PHE A 503 10.38 1.52 -2.61
N SER A 504 11.03 2.18 -3.58
CA SER A 504 11.80 1.47 -4.61
C SER A 504 13.02 0.77 -4.00
N LYS A 505 13.72 1.39 -3.04
CA LYS A 505 14.83 0.74 -2.32
C LYS A 505 14.39 -0.47 -1.52
N VAL A 506 13.21 -0.42 -0.88
CA VAL A 506 12.62 -1.57 -0.17
C VAL A 506 12.38 -2.73 -1.14
N SER A 507 11.71 -2.47 -2.26
CA SER A 507 11.49 -3.48 -3.31
C SER A 507 12.81 -4.03 -3.87
N PHE A 508 13.78 -3.15 -4.12
CA PHE A 508 15.10 -3.52 -4.61
C PHE A 508 15.86 -4.39 -3.62
N LYS A 509 15.84 -4.05 -2.32
CA LYS A 509 16.46 -4.86 -1.25
C LYS A 509 15.91 -6.27 -1.29
N ASN A 510 14.58 -6.43 -1.33
CA ASN A 510 13.93 -7.74 -1.39
C ASN A 510 14.37 -8.55 -2.62
N ALA A 511 14.30 -7.95 -3.81
CA ALA A 511 14.72 -8.62 -5.03
C ALA A 511 16.22 -8.99 -5.01
N ALA A 512 17.08 -8.05 -4.63
CA ALA A 512 18.53 -8.26 -4.58
C ALA A 512 18.93 -9.34 -3.55
N VAL A 513 18.28 -9.39 -2.38
CA VAL A 513 18.51 -10.47 -1.39
C VAL A 513 18.12 -11.82 -2.00
N SER A 514 16.96 -11.92 -2.64
CA SER A 514 16.52 -13.16 -3.28
C SER A 514 17.46 -13.60 -4.42
N LEU A 515 17.86 -12.68 -5.30
CA LEU A 515 18.82 -12.94 -6.37
C LEU A 515 20.17 -13.42 -5.83
N LYS A 516 20.68 -12.80 -4.77
CA LYS A 516 21.91 -13.26 -4.09
C LYS A 516 21.73 -14.63 -3.44
N ARG A 517 20.57 -14.93 -2.85
CA ARG A 517 20.25 -16.27 -2.30
C ARG A 517 20.21 -17.34 -3.39
N LEU A 518 19.76 -16.99 -4.60
CA LEU A 518 19.85 -17.84 -5.79
C LEU A 518 21.29 -18.03 -6.29
N GLY A 519 22.24 -17.23 -5.80
CA GLY A 519 23.68 -17.35 -6.08
C GLY A 519 24.21 -16.40 -7.17
N PHE A 520 23.39 -15.47 -7.66
CA PHE A 520 23.82 -14.48 -8.67
C PHE A 520 24.63 -13.34 -8.04
N ASN A 521 25.55 -12.78 -8.83
CA ASN A 521 26.12 -11.47 -8.51
C ASN A 521 25.12 -10.38 -8.89
N VAL A 522 24.92 -9.38 -8.03
CA VAL A 522 23.93 -8.32 -8.26
C VAL A 522 24.62 -6.96 -8.23
N PHE A 523 24.41 -6.19 -9.29
CA PHE A 523 24.96 -4.86 -9.49
C PHE A 523 23.86 -3.86 -9.82
N LYS A 524 24.15 -2.58 -9.59
CA LYS A 524 23.29 -1.47 -10.02
C LYS A 524 24.06 -0.58 -11.00
N LEU A 525 23.36 0.05 -11.92
CA LEU A 525 23.99 0.94 -12.90
C LEU A 525 23.11 2.18 -13.11
N LYS A 526 23.74 3.36 -13.13
CA LYS A 526 23.09 4.59 -13.58
C LYS A 526 23.40 4.82 -15.05
N ILE A 527 22.36 5.01 -15.84
CA ILE A 527 22.50 5.49 -17.21
C ILE A 527 22.18 6.98 -17.22
N ASN A 528 23.20 7.80 -17.46
CA ASN A 528 23.06 9.26 -17.45
C ASN A 528 22.30 9.74 -18.69
N LYS A 529 21.60 10.87 -18.55
CA LYS A 529 20.97 11.54 -19.70
C LYS A 529 21.99 12.21 -20.63
N THR A 530 23.07 12.76 -20.07
CA THR A 530 24.08 13.55 -20.79
C THR A 530 25.46 13.21 -20.30
#